data_AF-A0A7J7HA65-F1
#
_entry.id   AF-A0A7J7HA65-F1
#
_cell.length_a   1.000
_cell.length_b   1.000
_cell.length_c   1.000
_cell.angle_alpha   90.00
_cell.angle_beta   90.00
_cell.angle_gamma   90.00
#
_symmetry.space_group_name_H-M   'P 1'
#
loop_
_entity.id
_entity.type
_entity.pdbx_description
1 polymer ?
#
loop_
_entity_poly.entity_id
_entity_poly.type
_entity_poly.pdbx_seq_one_letter_code
_entity_poly.pdbx_strand_id
1 'polypeptide(L)'
;MEYVYYNLIRREGLSAEEVVRLGTYNALLKDDLPEEFKYYKAEEESFESSHDVFLSAFPRGFAWEVISVHSGPPLIAFKFRHWGFFEGPYKGHAPTGEMVEFCGMGLLKSQLLSSCV
;
A
#
# COMPACT_ATOMS: atom_id res chain seq x y z
N MET A 1 -18.34 2.77 7.31
CA MET A 1 -17.53 3.30 6.19
C MET A 1 -16.61 2.17 5.77
N GLU A 2 -16.95 1.41 4.73
CA GLU A 2 -16.07 0.35 4.22
C GLU A 2 -15.02 0.98 3.30
N TYR A 3 -13.74 0.66 3.55
CA TYR A 3 -12.55 1.23 2.91
C TYR A 3 -11.94 0.29 1.85
N VAL A 4 -10.82 0.74 1.29
CA VAL A 4 -10.34 0.52 -0.07
C VAL A 4 -9.29 -0.56 -0.25
N TYR A 5 -9.40 -1.23 -1.40
CA TYR A 5 -8.57 -2.31 -1.86
C TYR A 5 -7.64 -1.89 -3.03
N TYR A 6 -6.41 -2.40 -3.04
CA TYR A 6 -5.47 -2.22 -4.15
C TYR A 6 -4.77 -3.53 -4.44
N ASN A 7 -4.80 -3.95 -5.69
CA ASN A 7 -4.27 -5.23 -6.12
C ASN A 7 -3.43 -5.03 -7.38
N LEU A 8 -2.15 -5.43 -7.31
CA LEU A 8 -1.25 -5.42 -8.45
C LEU A 8 -0.96 -6.80 -9.02
N ILE A 9 -1.81 -7.81 -8.73
CA ILE A 9 -2.17 -9.00 -9.54
C ILE A 9 -2.55 -10.15 -8.58
N ARG A 10 -3.86 -10.45 -8.48
CA ARG A 10 -4.50 -11.68 -7.94
C ARG A 10 -4.48 -11.95 -6.41
N ARG A 11 -5.40 -11.35 -5.67
CA ARG A 11 -5.83 -11.75 -4.31
C ARG A 11 -7.33 -11.49 -4.12
N GLU A 12 -7.92 -12.03 -3.05
CA GLU A 12 -9.24 -11.62 -2.55
C GLU A 12 -9.16 -10.24 -1.86
N GLY A 13 -10.29 -9.53 -1.80
CA GLY A 13 -10.44 -8.20 -1.15
C GLY A 13 -9.98 -8.18 0.31
N LEU A 14 -9.40 -7.07 0.78
CA LEU A 14 -9.24 -6.78 2.22
C LEU A 14 -10.31 -5.76 2.65
N SER A 15 -10.93 -6.00 3.80
CA SER A 15 -11.80 -5.02 4.46
C SER A 15 -11.01 -3.87 5.09
N ALA A 16 -11.70 -2.79 5.44
CA ALA A 16 -11.10 -1.66 6.15
C ALA A 16 -10.47 -2.07 7.48
N GLU A 17 -11.22 -2.85 8.24
CA GLU A 17 -10.86 -3.34 9.56
C GLU A 17 -9.60 -4.21 9.47
N GLU A 18 -9.49 -5.02 8.41
CA GLU A 18 -8.29 -5.80 8.14
C GLU A 18 -7.10 -4.93 7.77
N VAL A 19 -7.27 -3.91 6.92
CA VAL A 19 -6.18 -2.99 6.56
C VAL A 19 -5.67 -2.23 7.79
N VAL A 20 -6.58 -1.75 8.65
CA VAL A 20 -6.20 -1.07 9.90
C VAL A 20 -5.44 -2.01 10.83
N ARG A 21 -5.88 -3.28 10.94
CA ARG A 21 -5.23 -4.28 11.80
C ARG A 21 -3.85 -4.70 11.27
N LEU A 22 -3.70 -4.89 9.96
CA LEU A 22 -2.46 -5.35 9.34
C LEU A 22 -1.42 -4.23 9.20
N GLY A 23 -1.89 -3.00 9.00
CA GLY A 23 -1.07 -1.87 8.60
C GLY A 23 -0.99 -1.72 7.10
N THR A 24 -0.90 -0.47 6.64
CA THR A 24 -0.98 -0.11 5.22
C THR A 24 0.12 -0.77 4.39
N TYR A 25 1.36 -0.82 4.88
CA TYR A 25 2.46 -1.46 4.15
C TYR A 25 2.28 -2.97 4.02
N ASN A 26 1.93 -3.65 5.12
CA ASN A 26 1.65 -5.08 5.10
C ASN A 26 0.43 -5.43 4.24
N ALA A 27 -0.59 -4.58 4.23
CA ALA A 27 -1.79 -4.80 3.42
C ALA A 27 -1.52 -4.59 1.92
N LEU A 28 -0.69 -3.60 1.56
CA LEU A 28 -0.49 -3.17 0.17
C LEU A 28 0.68 -3.84 -0.54
N LEU A 29 1.76 -4.15 0.18
CA LEU A 29 3.00 -4.68 -0.39
C LEU A 29 3.12 -6.20 -0.26
N LYS A 30 2.13 -6.87 0.32
CA LYS A 30 2.11 -8.33 0.39
C LYS A 30 1.80 -8.94 -0.97
N ASP A 31 2.83 -9.47 -1.62
CA ASP A 31 2.71 -10.22 -2.85
C ASP A 31 2.80 -11.75 -2.63
N ASP A 32 2.55 -12.50 -3.70
CA ASP A 32 2.76 -13.96 -3.74
C ASP A 32 3.87 -14.32 -4.74
N LEU A 33 4.88 -13.43 -4.90
CA LEU A 33 6.04 -13.67 -5.75
C LEU A 33 6.90 -14.82 -5.16
N PRO A 34 7.71 -15.49 -6.00
CA PRO A 34 8.74 -16.39 -5.51
C PRO A 34 9.66 -15.70 -4.50
N GLU A 35 10.18 -16.46 -3.53
CA GLU A 35 10.96 -15.94 -2.40
C GLU A 35 12.15 -15.09 -2.86
N GLU A 36 12.80 -15.45 -3.97
CA GLU A 36 13.93 -14.69 -4.52
C GLU A 36 13.56 -13.27 -5.02
N PHE A 37 12.28 -12.99 -5.25
CA PHE A 37 11.77 -11.71 -5.75
C PHE A 37 10.99 -10.92 -4.69
N LYS A 38 10.89 -11.45 -3.47
CA LYS A 38 10.25 -10.76 -2.33
C LYS A 38 11.21 -9.80 -1.64
N TYR A 39 11.22 -8.56 -2.09
CA TYR A 39 12.02 -7.48 -1.47
C TYR A 39 11.38 -6.89 -0.20
N TYR A 40 10.09 -7.13 -0.01
CA TYR A 40 9.37 -6.86 1.23
C TYR A 40 8.59 -8.12 1.61
N LYS A 41 8.72 -8.56 2.86
CA LYS A 41 8.09 -9.78 3.36
C LYS A 41 7.12 -9.40 4.46
N ALA A 42 5.87 -9.15 4.08
CA ALA A 42 4.83 -8.70 5.01
C ALA A 42 4.58 -9.70 6.14
N GLU A 43 4.81 -10.99 5.90
CA GLU A 43 4.72 -12.07 6.87
C GLU A 43 5.77 -12.01 7.99
N GLU A 44 6.88 -11.29 7.78
CA GLU A 44 7.94 -11.10 8.77
C GLU A 44 7.79 -9.79 9.56
N GLU A 45 6.79 -8.95 9.25
CA GLU A 45 6.64 -7.61 9.80
C GLU A 45 5.36 -7.46 10.65
N SER A 46 5.46 -6.84 11.82
CA SER A 46 4.31 -6.31 12.55
C SER A 46 3.85 -4.98 11.94
N PHE A 47 2.73 -4.43 12.45
CA PHE A 47 2.31 -3.07 12.09
C PHE A 47 3.43 -2.06 12.41
N GLU A 48 3.97 -2.13 13.63
CA GLU A 48 5.01 -1.25 14.14
C GLU A 48 6.32 -1.42 13.38
N SER A 49 6.79 -2.66 13.18
CA SER A 49 8.06 -2.90 12.50
C SER A 49 8.01 -2.47 11.03
N SER A 50 6.87 -2.68 10.35
CA SER A 50 6.68 -2.16 8.99
C SER A 50 6.78 -0.63 8.96
N HIS A 51 6.17 0.05 9.93
CA HIS A 51 6.21 1.51 10.01
C HIS A 51 7.63 2.02 10.27
N ASP A 52 8.35 1.39 11.20
CA ASP A 52 9.72 1.72 11.53
C ASP A 52 10.68 1.50 10.35
N VAL A 53 10.50 0.41 9.58
CA VAL A 53 11.30 0.14 8.38
C VAL A 53 11.13 1.24 7.34
N PHE A 54 9.89 1.64 7.02
CA PHE A 54 9.64 2.67 6.01
C PHE A 54 10.01 4.08 6.49
N LEU A 55 9.77 4.42 7.76
CA LEU A 55 10.22 5.69 8.32
C LEU A 55 11.75 5.79 8.37
N SER A 56 12.43 4.68 8.69
CA SER A 56 13.88 4.63 8.68
C SER A 56 14.43 4.81 7.27
N ALA A 57 13.85 4.12 6.26
CA ALA A 57 14.28 4.21 4.87
C ALA A 57 13.98 5.59 4.24
N PHE A 58 12.85 6.19 4.62
CA PHE A 58 12.35 7.47 4.10
C PHE A 58 12.12 8.47 5.24
N PRO A 59 13.16 9.08 5.82
CA PRO A 59 13.03 9.99 6.97
C PRO A 59 12.16 11.22 6.72
N ARG A 60 12.04 11.64 5.45
CA ARG A 60 11.15 12.74 5.02
C ARG A 60 9.70 12.30 4.78
N GLY A 61 9.42 11.01 4.99
CA GLY A 61 8.16 10.36 4.66
C GLY A 61 8.16 9.71 3.29
N PHE A 62 7.24 8.76 3.14
CA PHE A 62 6.95 8.06 1.90
C PHE A 62 5.50 8.34 1.51
N ALA A 63 5.30 9.46 0.82
CA ALA A 63 3.99 10.02 0.53
C ALA A 63 3.17 9.08 -0.37
N TRP A 64 1.85 9.11 -0.20
CA TRP A 64 0.89 8.40 -1.04
C TRP A 64 -0.10 9.39 -1.65
N GLU A 65 -0.36 9.28 -2.94
CA GLU A 65 -1.33 10.15 -3.61
C GLU A 65 -2.12 9.42 -4.70
N VAL A 66 -3.38 9.85 -4.87
CA VAL A 66 -4.23 9.44 -6.00
C VAL A 66 -3.90 10.32 -7.19
N ILE A 67 -3.50 9.69 -8.29
CA ILE A 67 -3.14 10.36 -9.55
C ILE A 67 -4.37 10.59 -10.42
N SER A 68 -5.25 9.60 -10.53
CA SER A 68 -6.45 9.70 -11.35
C SER A 68 -7.51 8.70 -10.92
N VAL A 69 -8.78 9.09 -11.00
CA VAL A 69 -9.92 8.21 -10.76
C VAL A 69 -10.58 7.86 -12.10
N HIS A 70 -10.87 6.59 -12.31
CA HIS A 70 -11.34 6.01 -13.56
C HIS A 70 -12.77 5.47 -13.50
N SER A 71 -13.36 5.29 -12.31
CA SER A 71 -14.78 4.94 -12.16
C SER A 71 -15.38 5.43 -10.84
N GLY A 72 -16.72 5.47 -10.75
CA GLY A 72 -17.48 5.85 -9.55
C GLY A 72 -18.04 4.66 -8.77
N PRO A 73 -18.76 4.88 -7.66
CA PRO A 73 -19.40 3.81 -6.88
C PRO A 73 -20.35 2.91 -7.70
N PRO A 74 -20.54 1.64 -7.30
CA PRO A 74 -20.00 1.00 -6.10
C PRO A 74 -18.58 0.42 -6.30
N LEU A 75 -17.97 0.57 -7.48
CA LEU A 75 -16.62 0.08 -7.75
C LEU A 75 -15.77 1.17 -8.41
N ILE A 76 -14.92 1.81 -7.61
CA ILE A 76 -14.05 2.92 -7.98
C ILE A 76 -12.67 2.37 -8.34
N ALA A 77 -12.25 2.55 -9.59
CA ALA A 77 -10.91 2.23 -10.09
C ALA A 77 -10.08 3.51 -10.14
N PHE A 78 -8.80 3.44 -9.81
CA PHE A 78 -7.95 4.63 -9.77
C PHE A 78 -6.47 4.28 -9.82
N LYS A 79 -5.66 5.24 -10.25
CA LYS A 79 -4.21 5.18 -10.25
C LYS A 79 -3.67 5.92 -9.04
N PHE A 80 -2.64 5.38 -8.41
CA PHE A 80 -1.94 6.01 -7.29
C PHE A 80 -0.43 5.96 -7.50
N ARG A 81 0.30 6.74 -6.70
CA ARG A 81 1.74 6.53 -6.52
C ARG A 81 2.15 6.69 -5.05
N HIS A 82 3.18 5.97 -4.67
CA HIS A 82 4.01 6.26 -3.53
C HIS A 82 5.32 6.89 -3.98
N TRP A 83 5.85 7.84 -3.21
CA TRP A 83 7.15 8.42 -3.50
C TRP A 83 7.84 8.95 -2.24
N GLY A 84 9.17 8.93 -2.24
CA GLY A 84 10.00 9.46 -1.15
C GLY A 84 11.48 9.41 -1.51
N PHE A 85 12.31 10.08 -0.73
CA PHE A 85 13.75 10.07 -0.95
C PHE A 85 14.40 9.00 -0.08
N PHE A 86 15.14 8.09 -0.72
CA PHE A 86 15.76 6.94 -0.05
C PHE A 86 17.06 7.37 0.64
N GLU A 87 16.92 7.90 1.85
CA GLU A 87 18.00 8.57 2.59
C GLU A 87 18.42 7.84 3.86
N GLY A 88 17.65 6.85 4.31
CA GLY A 88 18.06 5.95 5.38
C GLY A 88 18.20 4.50 4.94
N PRO A 89 18.69 3.62 5.82
CA PRO A 89 18.93 2.23 5.47
C PRO A 89 17.62 1.46 5.29
N TYR A 90 17.61 0.47 4.39
CA TYR A 90 16.47 -0.43 4.20
C TYR A 90 16.96 -1.87 4.06
N LYS A 91 16.64 -2.75 5.02
CA LYS A 91 16.92 -4.20 4.99
C LYS A 91 18.33 -4.57 4.46
N GLY A 92 19.37 -3.89 4.95
CA GLY A 92 20.77 -4.13 4.55
C GLY A 92 21.23 -3.38 3.30
N HIS A 93 20.36 -2.63 2.63
CA HIS A 93 20.68 -1.74 1.53
C HIS A 93 21.02 -0.34 2.04
N ALA A 94 22.12 0.22 1.53
CA ALA A 94 22.53 1.59 1.79
C ALA A 94 21.61 2.59 1.06
N PRO A 95 21.32 3.76 1.64
CA PRO A 95 20.55 4.80 0.98
C PRO A 95 21.25 5.30 -0.28
N THR A 96 20.48 5.66 -1.30
CA THR A 96 20.99 6.22 -2.55
C THR A 96 20.92 7.74 -2.59
N GLY A 97 20.06 8.36 -1.76
CA GLY A 97 19.73 9.78 -1.80
C GLY A 97 18.80 10.18 -2.94
N GLU A 98 18.42 9.23 -3.80
CA GLU A 98 17.54 9.46 -4.93
C GLU A 98 16.07 9.38 -4.52
N MET A 99 15.21 10.00 -5.33
CA MET A 99 13.77 9.82 -5.19
C MET A 99 13.38 8.45 -5.74
N VAL A 100 12.76 7.64 -4.90
CA VAL A 100 12.12 6.38 -5.29
C VAL A 100 10.63 6.65 -5.48
N GLU A 101 10.09 6.14 -6.59
CA GLU A 101 8.66 6.20 -6.89
C GLU A 101 8.15 4.82 -7.26
N PHE A 102 6.94 4.52 -6.81
CA PHE A 102 6.19 3.34 -7.21
C PHE A 102 4.76 3.75 -7.59
N CYS A 103 4.33 3.36 -8.79
CA CYS A 103 2.98 3.60 -9.29
C CYS A 103 2.16 2.30 -9.29
N GLY A 104 0.87 2.42 -9.00
CA GLY A 104 -0.05 1.28 -9.03
C GLY A 104 -1.48 1.65 -9.40
N MET A 105 -2.34 0.62 -9.49
CA MET A 105 -3.78 0.79 -9.65
C MET A 105 -4.54 0.13 -8.49
N GLY A 106 -5.65 0.76 -8.11
CA GLY A 106 -6.54 0.35 -7.02
C GLY A 106 -7.96 0.10 -7.49
N LEU A 107 -8.67 -0.77 -6.77
CA LEU A 107 -10.09 -1.02 -6.94
C LEU A 107 -10.78 -0.90 -5.59
N LEU A 108 -11.48 0.19 -5.34
CA LEU A 108 -12.32 0.43 -4.17
C LEU A 108 -13.73 -0.07 -4.40
N LYS A 109 -14.21 -1.04 -3.62
CA LYS A 109 -15.64 -1.35 -3.55
C LYS A 109 -16.31 -0.55 -2.43
N SER A 110 -17.27 0.30 -2.77
CA SER A 110 -18.09 1.06 -1.84
C SER A 110 -19.49 0.46 -1.78
N GLN A 111 -19.94 0.01 -0.60
CA GLN A 111 -21.36 -0.21 -0.35
C GLN A 111 -22.01 1.15 -0.07
N LEU A 112 -22.81 1.63 -1.02
CA LEU A 112 -23.79 2.68 -0.70
C LEU A 112 -24.78 2.07 0.31
N LEU A 113 -24.94 2.71 1.47
CA LEU A 113 -26.05 2.41 2.38
C LEU A 113 -27.35 2.58 1.58
N SER A 114 -27.98 1.48 1.16
CA SER A 114 -29.37 1.51 0.68
C SER A 114 -30.32 1.61 1.88
N SER A 115 -30.17 2.67 2.67
CA SER A 115 -31.07 2.96 3.79
C SER A 115 -31.52 4.41 3.72
N CYS A 116 -32.29 4.70 2.68
CA CYS A 116 -33.19 5.85 2.54
C CYS A 116 -34.18 5.54 1.40
N VAL A 117 -35.03 4.53 1.59
CA VAL A 117 -36.39 4.46 1.01
C VAL A 117 -37.31 3.95 2.12
#